data_AF-A0A132NLL1-F1
#
_entry.id   AF-A0A132NLL1-F1
#
_cell.length_a   1.000
_cell.length_b   1.000
_cell.length_c   1.000
_cell.angle_alpha   90.00
_cell.angle_beta   90.00
_cell.angle_gamma   90.00
#
_symmetry.space_group_name_H-M   'P 1'
#
loop_
_entity.id
_entity.type
_entity.pdbx_description
1 polymer ?
#
loop_
_entity_poly.entity_id
_entity_poly.type
_entity_poly.pdbx_seq_one_letter_code
_entity_poly.pdbx_strand_id
1 'polypeptide(L)' 'SAVLTAKALLADPDVDDLPDRVEIADGPFLEGAVAAAMVAATGGDLAAAKAAAEEARHIPKL' A
#
# COMPACT_ATOMS: atom_id res chain seq x y z
N SER A 1 -14.09 -10.36 -2.32
CA SER A 1 -13.69 -9.05 -1.77
C SER A 1 -12.18 -8.95 -1.88
N ALA A 2 -11.64 -7.94 -2.56
CA ALA A 2 -10.20 -7.82 -2.80
C ALA A 2 -9.37 -7.72 -1.51
N VAL A 3 -9.86 -7.00 -0.49
CA VAL A 3 -9.21 -6.89 0.82
C VAL A 3 -9.17 -8.24 1.54
N LEU A 4 -10.27 -9.00 1.50
CA LEU A 4 -10.31 -10.31 2.14
C LEU A 4 -9.37 -11.30 1.43
N THR A 5 -9.29 -11.23 0.10
CA THR A 5 -8.35 -12.02 -0.71
C THR A 5 -6.89 -11.66 -0.39
N ALA A 6 -6.56 -10.36 -0.27
CA ALA A 6 -5.22 -9.93 0.12
C ALA A 6 -4.86 -10.38 1.55
N LYS A 7 -5.80 -10.25 2.50
CA LYS A 7 -5.59 -10.72 3.87
C LYS A 7 -5.43 -12.24 3.96
N ALA A 8 -6.20 -12.98 3.15
CA ALA A 8 -6.09 -14.43 3.09
C ALA A 8 -4.73 -14.87 2.53
N LEU A 9 -4.24 -14.19 1.49
CA LEU A 9 -2.90 -14.42 0.96
C LEU A 9 -1.83 -14.13 2.01
N LEU A 10 -1.90 -12.98 2.69
CA LEU A 10 -0.93 -12.58 3.72
C LEU A 10 -0.96 -13.43 5.00
N ALA A 11 -2.03 -14.17 5.24
CA ALA A 11 -2.15 -15.08 6.38
C ALA A 11 -1.68 -16.50 6.06
N ASP A 12 -1.32 -16.76 4.79
CA ASP A 12 -0.80 -18.05 4.36
C ASP A 12 0.63 -18.24 4.91
N PRO A 13 0.93 -19.32 5.64
CA PRO A 13 2.27 -19.57 6.18
C PRO A 13 3.34 -19.78 5.09
N ASP A 14 2.95 -20.07 3.85
CA ASP A 14 3.86 -20.14 2.70
C ASP A 14 4.01 -18.78 1.98
N VAL A 15 3.46 -17.68 2.54
CA VAL A 15 3.54 -16.33 1.95
C VAL A 15 4.90 -15.64 2.07
N ASP A 16 5.90 -16.31 2.65
CA ASP A 16 7.28 -15.84 2.70
C ASP A 16 7.88 -15.59 1.28
N ASP A 17 7.21 -16.06 0.22
CA ASP A 17 7.50 -15.76 -1.18
C ASP A 17 6.71 -14.56 -1.74
N LEU A 18 6.35 -13.56 -0.92
CA LEU A 18 5.97 -12.26 -1.46
C LEU A 18 7.15 -11.77 -2.32
N PRO A 19 6.97 -11.42 -3.60
CA PRO A 19 8.09 -11.00 -4.44
C PRO A 19 8.83 -9.85 -3.74
N ASP A 20 10.16 -9.80 -3.81
CA ASP A 20 11.05 -8.80 -3.17
C ASP A 20 10.63 -7.32 -3.36
N ARG A 21 9.68 -7.06 -4.25
CA ARG A 21 9.14 -5.75 -4.64
C ARG A 21 7.74 -5.46 -4.10
N VAL A 22 7.21 -6.29 -3.20
CA VAL A 22 5.88 -6.11 -2.61
C VAL A 22 6.04 -5.69 -1.15
N GLU A 23 5.49 -4.53 -0.82
CA GLU A 23 5.46 -4.01 0.55
C GLU A 23 4.02 -3.68 0.96
N ILE A 24 3.72 -3.85 2.25
CA ILE A 24 2.46 -3.43 2.86
C ILE A 24 2.64 -2.02 3.44
N ALA A 25 1.71 -1.13 3.11
CA ALA A 25 1.60 0.22 3.67
C ALA A 25 0.48 0.29 4.72
N ASP A 26 0.77 0.80 5.91
CA ASP A 26 -0.23 1.02 6.99
C ASP A 26 -0.94 2.39 6.85
N GLY A 27 -1.73 2.52 5.79
CA GLY A 27 -2.49 3.74 5.46
C GLY A 27 -4.01 3.54 5.37
N PRO A 28 -4.80 4.63 5.33
CA PRO A 28 -6.20 4.56 4.96
C PRO A 28 -6.35 3.97 3.56
N PHE A 29 -7.28 3.02 3.38
CA PHE A 29 -7.34 2.19 2.17
C PHE A 29 -7.44 3.00 0.88
N LEU A 30 -8.39 3.94 0.77
CA LEU A 30 -8.62 4.68 -0.48
C LEU A 30 -7.63 5.83 -0.64
N GLU A 31 -7.53 6.71 0.36
CA GLU A 31 -6.67 7.89 0.32
C GLU A 31 -5.20 7.49 0.19
N GLY A 32 -4.78 6.44 0.89
CA GLY A 32 -3.42 5.89 0.78
C GLY A 32 -3.15 5.26 -0.58
N ALA A 33 -4.11 4.52 -1.15
CA ALA A 33 -3.97 3.96 -2.49
C ALA A 33 -3.84 5.06 -3.57
N VAL A 34 -4.63 6.13 -3.47
CA VAL A 34 -4.56 7.27 -4.39
C VAL A 34 -3.23 8.01 -4.24
N ALA A 35 -2.76 8.25 -3.00
CA ALA A 35 -1.49 8.90 -2.73
C ALA A 35 -0.30 8.11 -3.29
N ALA A 36 -0.24 6.80 -3.05
CA ALA A 36 0.79 5.92 -3.62
C ALA A 36 0.77 5.91 -5.15
N ALA A 37 -0.43 5.80 -5.75
CA ALA A 37 -0.57 5.78 -7.21
C ALA A 37 -0.08 7.09 -7.85
N MET A 38 -0.38 8.24 -7.24
CA MET A 38 0.11 9.54 -7.71
C MET A 38 1.63 9.63 -7.66
N VAL A 39 2.26 9.25 -6.53
CA VAL A 39 3.73 9.28 -6.40
C VAL A 39 4.40 8.36 -7.42
N ALA A 40 3.89 7.14 -7.58
CA ALA A 40 4.40 6.19 -8.58
C ALA A 40 4.23 6.73 -10.01
N ALA A 41 3.08 7.33 -10.34
CA ALA A 41 2.83 7.93 -11.66
C ALA A 41 3.78 9.10 -11.97
N THR A 42 4.25 9.81 -10.95
CA THR A 42 5.26 10.87 -11.09
C THR A 42 6.71 10.37 -11.05
N GLY A 43 6.93 9.05 -11.03
CA GLY A 43 8.26 8.42 -11.07
C GLY A 43 8.89 8.16 -9.70
N GLY A 44 8.12 8.24 -8.62
CA GLY A 44 8.57 7.83 -7.29
C GLY A 44 8.80 6.32 -7.20
N ASP A 45 9.78 5.92 -6.39
CA ASP A 45 10.08 4.50 -6.15
C ASP A 45 9.10 3.86 -5.15
N LEU A 46 9.28 2.56 -4.90
CA LEU A 46 8.42 1.77 -4.02
C LEU A 46 8.37 2.34 -2.59
N ALA A 47 9.52 2.79 -2.07
CA ALA A 47 9.60 3.37 -0.73
C ALA A 47 8.86 4.72 -0.66
N ALA A 48 9.01 5.56 -1.68
CA ALA A 48 8.29 6.83 -1.78
C ALA A 48 6.77 6.62 -1.88
N ALA A 49 6.33 5.64 -2.69
CA ALA A 49 4.91 5.31 -2.82
C ALA A 49 4.32 4.80 -1.51
N LYS A 50 5.04 3.92 -0.79
CA LYS A 50 4.63 3.42 0.53
C LYS A 50 4.52 4.54 1.56
N ALA A 51 5.53 5.40 1.65
CA ALA A 51 5.51 6.54 2.57
C ALA A 51 4.31 7.46 2.31
N ALA A 52 3.99 7.72 1.03
CA ALA A 52 2.83 8.51 0.66
C ALA A 52 1.49 7.86 1.05
N ALA A 53 1.37 6.53 0.92
CA ALA A 53 0.18 5.81 1.39
C ALA A 53 -0.01 5.91 2.92
N GLU A 54 1.08 5.80 3.69
CA GLU A 54 1.04 5.87 5.15
C GLU A 54 0.72 7.30 5.64
N GLU A 55 1.33 8.31 5.01
CA GLU A 55 1.13 9.73 5.35
C GLU A 55 -0.30 10.21 5.08
N ALA A 56 -1.04 9.55 4.17
CA ALA A 56 -2.43 9.88 3.87
C ALA A 56 -3.35 9.85 5.10
N ARG A 57 -2.96 9.16 6.19
CA ARG A 57 -3.66 9.17 7.49
C ARG A 57 -3.74 10.56 8.12
N HIS A 58 -2.76 11.41 7.87
CA HIS A 58 -2.63 12.73 8.47
C HIS A 58 -3.22 13.86 7.61
N ILE A 59 -3.69 13.54 6.40
CA ILE A 59 -4.31 14.52 5.51
C ILE A 59 -5.74 14.83 6.00
N PRO A 60 -6.08 16.09 6.30
CA PRO A 60 -7.42 16.48 6.71
C PRO A 60 -8.44 16.16 5.61
N LYS A 61 -9.58 15.58 6.00
CA LYS A 61 -10.72 15.39 5.08
C LYS A 61 -11.49 16.71 4.99
N LEU A 62 -11.73 17.18 3.76
CA LEU A 62 -12.55 18.36 3.46
C LEU A 62 -14.02 18.13 3.81
#